data_AF-A0A9E2CFW4-F1
#
_entry.id   AF-A0A9E2CFW4-F1
#
_cell.length_a   1.000
_cell.length_b   1.000
_cell.length_c   1.000
_cell.angle_alpha   90.00
_cell.angle_beta   90.00
_cell.angle_gamma   90.00
#
_symmetry.space_group_name_H-M   'P 1'
#
loop_
_entity.id
_entity.type
_entity.pdbx_description
1 polymer ?
#
loop_
_entity_poly.entity_id
_entity_poly.type
_entity_poly.pdbx_seq_one_letter_code
_entity_poly.pdbx_strand_id
1 'polypeptide(L)'
;MQVNKIIAIAIGLLLSAIFFGVFIHYHRTPINLSLFYLQEVCRYWSWGFITHNIQTFFLLLILLLSSAGIGCKLLKLFQINLDSPCDEFIFSIGLGLGFFSLATLLIGFMDMLSLFVFYPLIICSFLCSYAEIKYFLSSLFMAIKKTRLTTLGIIYGGCLSAIILMSIILAIGGPTILFDSLVYHLAIPDIYIKNHGIVNIPHLVFANYPLNTEMLFVLAMILGGIHLPN
;
A
#
# COMPACT_ATOMS: atom_id res chain seq x y z
N MET A 1 15.33 3.50 -33.08
CA MET A 1 14.78 4.22 -31.92
C MET A 1 13.25 4.39 -31.91
N GLN A 2 12.54 4.43 -33.05
CA GLN A 2 11.06 4.51 -33.08
C GLN A 2 10.36 3.16 -32.81
N VAL A 3 10.93 2.05 -33.27
CA VAL A 3 10.33 0.71 -33.12
C VAL A 3 10.18 0.29 -31.65
N ASN A 4 11.21 0.52 -30.82
CA ASN A 4 11.16 0.22 -29.38
C ASN A 4 10.08 1.04 -28.64
N LYS A 5 9.74 2.24 -29.14
CA LYS A 5 8.69 3.08 -28.56
C LYS A 5 7.30 2.53 -28.85
N ILE A 6 7.05 2.09 -30.08
CA ILE A 6 5.77 1.49 -30.47
C ILE A 6 5.54 0.18 -29.71
N ILE A 7 6.58 -0.64 -29.57
CA ILE A 7 6.52 -1.89 -28.80
C ILE A 7 6.20 -1.62 -27.34
N ALA A 8 6.83 -0.63 -26.71
CA ALA A 8 6.54 -0.27 -25.33
C ALA A 8 5.11 0.26 -25.14
N ILE A 9 4.55 1.02 -26.10
CA ILE A 9 3.16 1.52 -26.06
C ILE A 9 2.20 0.34 -26.16
N ALA A 10 2.47 -0.56 -27.10
CA ALA A 10 1.67 -1.76 -27.29
C ALA A 10 1.68 -2.64 -26.03
N ILE A 11 2.84 -2.82 -25.38
CA ILE A 11 2.94 -3.60 -24.13
C ILE A 11 2.18 -2.92 -22.99
N GLY A 12 2.30 -1.60 -22.81
CA GLY A 12 1.56 -0.88 -21.76
C GLY A 12 0.04 -0.95 -21.95
N LEU A 13 -0.43 -0.76 -23.19
CA LEU A 13 -1.84 -0.90 -23.53
C LEU A 13 -2.32 -2.34 -23.35
N LEU A 14 -1.52 -3.33 -23.77
CA LEU A 14 -1.82 -4.75 -23.58
C LEU A 14 -1.93 -5.11 -22.09
N LEU A 15 -0.98 -4.66 -21.25
CA LEU A 15 -1.01 -4.92 -19.80
C LEU A 15 -2.21 -4.24 -19.14
N SER A 16 -2.57 -3.02 -19.56
CA SER A 16 -3.76 -2.33 -19.05
C SER A 16 -5.06 -3.02 -19.49
N ALA A 17 -5.12 -3.52 -20.73
CA ALA A 17 -6.25 -4.27 -21.26
C ALA A 17 -6.36 -5.66 -20.61
N ILE A 18 -5.24 -6.31 -20.29
CA ILE A 18 -5.21 -7.56 -19.53
C ILE A 18 -5.68 -7.31 -18.10
N PHE A 19 -5.19 -6.26 -17.42
CA PHE A 19 -5.65 -5.90 -16.08
C PHE A 19 -7.16 -5.63 -16.07
N PHE A 20 -7.66 -4.86 -17.03
CA PHE A 20 -9.09 -4.57 -17.19
C PHE A 20 -9.90 -5.83 -17.56
N GLY A 21 -9.37 -6.69 -18.43
CA GLY A 21 -9.99 -7.96 -18.81
C GLY A 21 -10.05 -8.97 -17.66
N VAL A 22 -9.01 -9.04 -16.82
CA VAL A 22 -8.96 -9.84 -15.59
C VAL A 22 -9.93 -9.28 -14.56
N PHE A 23 -10.00 -7.96 -14.40
CA PHE A 23 -11.00 -7.28 -13.56
C PHE A 23 -12.42 -7.67 -13.98
N ILE A 24 -12.74 -7.60 -15.28
CA ILE A 24 -14.03 -8.03 -15.85
C ILE A 24 -14.26 -9.54 -15.67
N HIS A 25 -13.24 -10.37 -15.90
CA HIS A 25 -13.36 -11.83 -15.81
C HIS A 25 -13.63 -12.32 -14.38
N TYR A 26 -12.98 -11.71 -13.39
CA TYR A 26 -13.23 -12.01 -11.97
C TYR A 26 -14.58 -11.46 -11.50
N HIS A 27 -15.02 -10.34 -12.07
CA HIS A 27 -16.37 -9.82 -11.89
C HIS A 27 -17.36 -10.52 -12.83
N ARG A 28 -17.52 -11.85 -12.75
CA ARG A 28 -18.56 -12.64 -13.48
C ARG A 28 -20.01 -12.19 -13.20
N THR A 29 -20.22 -11.12 -12.45
CA THR A 29 -21.41 -10.30 -12.58
C THR A 29 -21.48 -9.77 -14.01
N PRO A 30 -22.60 -9.89 -14.76
CA PRO A 30 -22.75 -9.05 -15.95
C PRO A 30 -22.42 -7.63 -15.50
N ILE A 31 -21.55 -6.92 -16.24
CA ILE A 31 -21.36 -5.48 -16.03
C ILE A 31 -22.71 -4.87 -16.35
N ASN A 32 -23.61 -4.91 -15.39
CA ASN A 32 -24.77 -4.09 -15.36
C ASN A 32 -24.15 -2.73 -15.09
N LEU A 33 -23.84 -2.00 -16.16
CA LEU A 33 -23.69 -0.54 -16.18
C LEU A 33 -25.03 0.10 -15.78
N SER A 34 -25.69 -0.48 -14.77
CA SER A 34 -26.85 0.08 -14.14
C SER A 34 -26.40 1.39 -13.51
N LEU A 35 -27.32 2.34 -13.49
CA LEU A 35 -27.15 3.61 -12.79
C LEU A 35 -26.62 3.41 -11.36
N PHE A 36 -26.93 2.28 -10.73
CA PHE A 36 -26.43 1.88 -9.42
C PHE A 36 -24.90 1.74 -9.37
N TYR A 37 -24.26 1.03 -10.31
CA TYR A 37 -22.81 0.87 -10.30
C TYR A 37 -22.09 2.19 -10.58
N LEU A 38 -22.65 3.01 -11.48
CA LEU A 38 -22.14 4.37 -11.73
C LEU A 38 -22.31 5.28 -10.51
N GLN A 39 -23.41 5.17 -9.77
CA GLN A 39 -23.62 5.90 -8.51
C GLN A 39 -22.62 5.47 -7.43
N GLU A 40 -22.35 4.18 -7.30
CA GLU A 40 -21.34 3.65 -6.36
C GLU A 40 -19.93 4.13 -6.73
N VAL A 41 -19.58 4.10 -8.02
CA VAL A 41 -18.30 4.69 -8.50
C VAL A 41 -18.24 6.17 -8.16
N CYS A 42 -19.26 6.96 -8.53
CA CYS A 42 -19.32 8.40 -8.22
C CYS A 42 -19.27 8.68 -6.71
N ARG A 43 -19.80 7.78 -5.87
CA ARG A 43 -19.73 7.89 -4.41
C ARG A 43 -18.29 7.83 -3.91
N TYR A 44 -17.43 7.00 -4.48
CA TYR A 44 -15.99 6.95 -4.13
C TYR A 44 -15.23 8.22 -4.51
N TRP A 45 -15.74 8.99 -5.48
CA TRP A 45 -15.17 10.29 -5.87
C TRP A 45 -15.88 11.48 -5.20
N SER A 46 -16.85 11.23 -4.31
CA SER A 46 -17.58 12.29 -3.63
C SER A 46 -16.72 12.96 -2.55
N TRP A 47 -16.95 14.25 -2.33
CA TRP A 47 -16.33 14.99 -1.22
C TRP A 47 -16.59 14.31 0.14
N GLY A 48 -17.76 13.69 0.32
CA GLY A 48 -18.11 12.95 1.53
C GLY A 48 -17.24 11.71 1.76
N PHE A 49 -16.79 11.03 0.71
CA PHE A 49 -15.89 9.89 0.83
C PHE A 49 -14.49 10.31 1.29
N ILE A 50 -13.95 11.40 0.73
CA ILE A 50 -12.62 11.91 1.07
C ILE A 50 -12.60 12.41 2.52
N THR A 51 -13.61 13.18 2.94
CA THR A 51 -13.68 13.68 4.32
C THR A 51 -13.86 12.55 5.33
N HIS A 52 -14.64 11.52 4.99
CA HIS A 52 -14.82 10.35 5.84
C HIS A 52 -13.52 9.56 6.04
N ASN A 53 -12.69 9.46 4.99
CA ASN A 53 -11.45 8.67 5.01
C ASN A 53 -10.18 9.50 5.23
N ILE A 54 -10.28 10.78 5.59
CA ILE A 54 -9.13 11.69 5.68
C ILE A 54 -8.09 11.23 6.71
N GLN A 55 -8.55 10.61 7.80
CA GLN A 55 -7.68 10.03 8.82
C GLN A 55 -6.87 8.87 8.26
N THR A 56 -7.51 7.97 7.51
CA THR A 56 -6.86 6.84 6.84
C THR A 56 -5.82 7.31 5.83
N PHE A 57 -6.12 8.33 5.03
CA PHE A 57 -5.15 8.93 4.12
C PHE A 57 -3.94 9.49 4.86
N PHE A 58 -4.18 10.18 5.97
CA PHE A 58 -3.11 10.77 6.77
C PHE A 58 -2.22 9.71 7.42
N LEU A 59 -2.81 8.65 7.99
CA LEU A 59 -2.09 7.52 8.56
C LEU A 59 -1.28 6.77 7.50
N LEU A 60 -1.86 6.50 6.33
CA LEU A 60 -1.17 5.87 5.21
C LEU A 60 0.04 6.71 4.78
N LEU A 61 -0.13 8.03 4.65
CA LEU A 61 0.95 8.93 4.28
C LEU A 61 2.08 8.90 5.32
N ILE A 62 1.77 8.99 6.61
CA ILE A 62 2.77 8.91 7.68
C ILE A 62 3.49 7.57 7.66
N LEU A 63 2.77 6.45 7.48
CA LEU A 63 3.37 5.12 7.43
C LEU A 63 4.33 4.98 6.24
N LEU A 64 3.94 5.45 5.05
CA LEU A 64 4.79 5.41 3.86
C LEU A 64 6.03 6.30 4.01
N LEU A 65 5.89 7.51 4.57
CA LEU A 65 7.02 8.39 4.83
C LEU A 65 7.97 7.79 5.88
N SER A 66 7.43 7.23 6.96
CA SER A 66 8.22 6.54 7.98
C SER A 66 8.93 5.32 7.40
N SER A 67 8.26 4.58 6.51
CA SER A 67 8.86 3.43 5.82
C SER A 67 10.01 3.87 4.92
N ALA A 68 9.82 4.90 4.10
CA ALA A 68 10.89 5.45 3.27
C ALA A 68 12.07 5.95 4.12
N GLY A 69 11.80 6.64 5.22
CA GLY A 69 12.84 7.15 6.11
C GLY A 69 13.65 6.05 6.80
N ILE A 70 12.98 5.08 7.42
CA ILE A 70 13.63 3.93 8.07
C ILE A 70 14.38 3.08 7.04
N GLY A 71 13.78 2.82 5.87
CA GLY A 71 14.42 2.07 4.81
C GLY A 71 15.71 2.72 4.30
N CYS A 72 15.74 4.05 4.17
CA CYS A 72 16.98 4.76 3.81
C CYS A 72 18.06 4.61 4.87
N LYS A 73 17.69 4.65 6.16
CA LYS A 73 18.63 4.33 7.23
C LYS A 73 19.15 2.91 7.15
N LEU A 74 18.30 1.94 6.81
CA LEU A 74 18.71 0.55 6.61
C LEU A 74 19.65 0.40 5.41
N LEU A 75 19.36 1.06 4.27
CA LEU A 75 20.27 1.07 3.12
C LEU A 75 21.64 1.62 3.50
N LYS A 76 21.69 2.73 4.23
CA LYS A 76 22.93 3.32 4.75
C LYS A 76 23.65 2.40 5.73
N LEU A 77 22.91 1.75 6.63
CA LEU A 77 23.44 0.79 7.61
C LEU A 77 24.09 -0.41 6.91
N PHE A 78 23.47 -0.92 5.85
CA PHE A 78 24.01 -2.03 5.05
C PHE A 78 24.97 -1.58 3.94
N GLN A 79 25.30 -0.29 3.87
CA GLN A 79 26.19 0.30 2.86
C GLN A 79 25.76 0.00 1.41
N ILE A 80 24.46 -0.12 1.18
CA ILE A 80 23.88 -0.34 -0.14
C ILE A 80 23.76 1.01 -0.84
N ASN A 81 24.62 1.23 -1.82
CA ASN A 81 24.60 2.44 -2.65
C ASN A 81 23.78 2.18 -3.91
N LEU A 82 22.82 3.05 -4.18
CA LEU A 82 21.99 3.01 -5.38
C LEU A 82 22.26 4.26 -6.21
N ASP A 83 22.33 4.09 -7.53
CA ASP A 83 22.74 5.16 -8.45
C ASP A 83 21.64 6.21 -8.70
N SER A 84 20.39 5.85 -8.42
CA SER A 84 19.21 6.65 -8.72
C SER A 84 18.42 6.97 -7.45
N PRO A 85 18.06 8.25 -7.20
CA PRO A 85 17.19 8.63 -6.08
C PRO A 85 15.81 7.95 -6.13
N CYS A 86 15.33 7.60 -7.32
CA CYS A 86 14.08 6.86 -7.48
C CYS A 86 14.21 5.42 -7.01
N ASP A 87 15.33 4.76 -7.33
CA ASP A 87 15.61 3.39 -6.89
C ASP A 87 15.79 3.39 -5.37
N GLU A 88 16.56 4.35 -4.84
CA GLU A 88 16.72 4.53 -3.41
C GLU A 88 15.37 4.68 -2.70
N PHE A 89 14.45 5.47 -3.25
CA PHE A 89 13.12 5.64 -2.69
C PHE A 89 12.29 4.34 -2.70
N ILE A 90 12.25 3.63 -3.84
CA ILE A 90 11.48 2.39 -3.98
C ILE A 90 12.02 1.31 -3.04
N PHE A 91 13.34 1.10 -3.01
CA PHE A 91 13.97 0.13 -2.12
C PHE A 91 13.81 0.52 -0.65
N SER A 92 13.88 1.82 -0.34
CA SER A 92 13.66 2.30 1.02
C SER A 92 12.23 2.02 1.50
N ILE A 93 11.20 2.29 0.69
CA ILE A 93 9.82 1.96 1.07
C ILE A 93 9.69 0.46 1.33
N GLY A 94 10.21 -0.38 0.43
CA GLY A 94 10.15 -1.84 0.58
C GLY A 94 10.83 -2.32 1.87
N LEU A 95 12.05 -1.84 2.17
CA LEU A 95 12.77 -2.18 3.39
C LEU A 95 12.08 -1.66 4.65
N GLY A 96 11.52 -0.45 4.60
CA GLY A 96 10.77 0.12 5.72
C GLY A 96 9.49 -0.65 6.03
N LEU A 97 8.74 -1.05 4.99
CA LEU A 97 7.57 -1.93 5.17
C LEU A 97 8.00 -3.30 5.72
N GLY A 98 9.11 -3.85 5.25
CA GLY A 98 9.70 -5.07 5.82
C GLY A 98 10.07 -4.89 7.30
N PHE A 99 10.63 -3.75 7.68
CA PHE A 99 10.91 -3.41 9.08
C PHE A 99 9.64 -3.37 9.92
N PHE A 100 8.59 -2.66 9.47
CA PHE A 100 7.32 -2.60 10.20
C PHE A 100 6.64 -3.96 10.31
N SER A 101 6.69 -4.77 9.25
CA SER A 101 6.23 -6.16 9.26
C SER A 101 6.92 -6.98 10.36
N LEU A 102 8.25 -6.95 10.42
CA LEU A 102 9.02 -7.69 11.42
C LEU A 102 8.83 -7.12 12.83
N ALA A 103 8.72 -5.80 12.97
CA ALA A 103 8.43 -5.16 14.25
C ALA A 103 7.07 -5.61 14.79
N THR A 104 6.03 -5.61 13.95
CA THR A 104 4.70 -6.12 14.31
C THR A 104 4.75 -7.60 14.69
N LEU A 105 5.54 -8.42 13.98
CA LEU A 105 5.75 -9.82 14.34
C LEU A 105 6.34 -9.97 15.75
N LEU A 106 7.41 -9.23 16.05
CA LEU A 106 8.06 -9.27 17.36
C LEU A 106 7.15 -8.78 18.48
N ILE A 107 6.41 -7.70 18.26
CA ILE A 107 5.39 -7.19 19.21
C ILE A 107 4.29 -8.24 19.40
N GLY A 108 3.90 -8.93 18.32
CA GLY A 108 2.92 -10.01 18.35
C GLY A 108 3.34 -11.21 19.19
N PHE A 109 4.63 -11.58 19.15
CA PHE A 109 5.16 -12.63 20.04
C PHE A 109 5.25 -12.21 21.51
N MET A 110 5.16 -10.92 21.80
CA MET A 110 5.16 -10.39 23.16
C MET A 110 3.73 -10.17 23.70
N ASP A 111 2.70 -10.55 22.94
CA ASP A 111 1.28 -10.33 23.27
C ASP A 111 0.94 -8.85 23.52
N MET A 112 1.56 -7.95 22.74
CA MET A 112 1.46 -6.50 22.88
C MET A 112 0.78 -5.78 21.70
N LEU A 113 0.02 -6.50 20.87
CA LEU A 113 -0.72 -5.93 19.73
C LEU A 113 -1.81 -4.98 20.22
N SER A 114 -1.50 -3.68 20.22
CA SER A 114 -2.40 -2.63 20.70
C SER A 114 -2.08 -1.27 20.08
N LEU A 115 -3.08 -0.39 20.07
CA LEU A 115 -2.94 1.01 19.63
C LEU A 115 -1.82 1.74 20.39
N PHE A 116 -1.68 1.45 21.69
CA PHE A 116 -0.68 2.11 22.55
C PHE A 116 0.75 1.77 22.18
N VAL A 117 0.99 0.68 21.47
CA VAL A 117 2.33 0.30 20.98
C VAL A 117 2.56 0.85 19.58
N PHE A 118 1.58 0.74 18.69
CA PHE A 118 1.75 1.13 17.29
C PHE A 118 1.81 2.64 17.06
N TYR A 119 1.08 3.45 17.83
CA TYR A 119 1.19 4.91 17.73
C TYR A 119 2.61 5.40 18.06
N PRO A 120 3.21 5.07 19.23
CA PRO A 120 4.60 5.41 19.50
C PRO A 120 5.57 4.83 18.48
N LEU A 121 5.38 3.58 18.03
CA LEU A 121 6.26 2.98 17.02
C LEU A 121 6.33 3.84 15.75
N ILE A 122 5.18 4.27 15.22
CA ILE A 122 5.13 5.10 14.01
C ILE A 122 5.65 6.51 14.28
N ILE A 123 5.23 7.15 15.37
CA ILE A 123 5.65 8.50 15.72
C ILE A 123 7.17 8.54 15.91
N CYS A 124 7.73 7.62 16.69
CA CYS A 124 9.17 7.52 16.91
C CYS A 124 9.90 7.23 15.59
N SER A 125 9.38 6.32 14.75
CA SER A 125 9.98 6.04 13.44
C SER A 125 10.03 7.29 12.57
N PHE A 126 8.91 8.02 12.46
CA PHE A 126 8.81 9.26 11.70
C PHE A 126 9.79 10.33 12.20
N LEU A 127 9.85 10.55 13.52
CA LEU A 127 10.74 11.53 14.14
C LEU A 127 12.20 11.15 13.95
N CYS A 128 12.54 9.88 14.20
CA CYS A 128 13.88 9.37 14.03
C CYS A 128 14.35 9.51 12.58
N SER A 129 13.48 9.30 11.59
CA SER A 129 13.82 9.37 10.17
C SER A 129 13.43 10.68 9.48
N TYR A 130 13.20 11.75 10.25
CA TYR A 130 12.72 13.03 9.69
C TYR A 130 13.71 13.65 8.69
N ALA A 131 15.02 13.51 8.94
CA ALA A 131 16.05 14.03 8.03
C ALA A 131 16.02 13.32 6.67
N GLU A 132 15.89 11.99 6.66
CA GLU A 132 15.77 11.18 5.45
C GLU A 132 14.48 11.47 4.70
N ILE A 133 13.36 11.64 5.42
CA ILE A 133 12.08 12.04 4.83
C ILE A 133 12.21 13.39 4.12
N LYS A 134 12.85 14.38 4.78
CA LYS A 134 13.07 15.70 4.19
C LYS A 134 13.97 15.63 2.96
N TYR A 135 15.00 14.78 2.98
CA TYR A 135 15.84 14.50 1.82
C TYR A 135 15.02 13.96 0.65
N PHE A 136 14.21 12.92 0.85
CA PHE A 136 13.38 12.36 -0.23
C PHE A 136 12.36 13.34 -0.79
N LEU A 137 11.68 14.09 0.08
CA LEU A 137 10.75 15.12 -0.37
C LEU A 137 11.48 16.16 -1.24
N SER A 138 12.65 16.63 -0.79
CA SER A 138 13.46 17.57 -1.58
C SER A 138 13.89 16.97 -2.92
N SER A 139 14.41 15.74 -2.93
CA SER A 139 14.82 15.02 -4.14
C SER A 139 13.66 14.81 -5.11
N LEU A 140 12.46 14.49 -4.62
CA LEU A 140 11.25 14.35 -5.42
C LEU A 140 10.85 15.68 -6.04
N PHE A 141 10.81 16.76 -5.25
CA PHE A 141 10.50 18.10 -5.76
C PHE A 141 11.52 18.57 -6.81
N MET A 142 12.81 18.29 -6.62
CA MET A 142 13.84 18.60 -7.60
C MET A 142 13.70 17.75 -8.87
N ALA A 143 13.41 16.46 -8.73
CA ALA A 143 13.19 15.56 -9.85
C ALA A 143 12.00 16.02 -10.70
N ILE A 144 10.87 16.37 -10.08
CA ILE A 144 9.69 16.91 -10.78
C ILE A 144 10.04 18.19 -11.55
N LYS A 145 10.75 19.14 -10.92
CA LYS A 145 11.16 20.40 -11.58
C LYS A 145 12.12 20.19 -12.76
N LYS A 146 13.02 19.22 -12.66
CA LYS A 146 14.04 18.93 -13.69
C LYS A 146 13.49 18.06 -14.82
N THR A 147 12.40 17.33 -14.57
CA THR A 147 11.82 16.40 -15.55
C THR A 147 11.29 17.16 -16.75
N ARG A 148 11.90 16.92 -17.91
CA ARG A 148 11.36 17.36 -19.19
C ARG A 148 10.36 16.33 -19.67
N LEU A 149 9.09 16.68 -19.60
CA LEU A 149 7.99 15.83 -20.03
C LEU A 149 7.94 15.79 -21.56
N THR A 150 8.29 14.65 -22.14
CA THR A 150 7.97 14.35 -23.54
C THR A 150 6.49 13.98 -23.66
N THR A 151 5.86 14.17 -24.82
CA THR A 151 4.45 13.81 -25.03
C THR A 151 4.16 12.36 -24.64
N LEU A 152 5.05 11.43 -24.97
CA LEU A 152 4.95 10.03 -24.53
C LEU A 152 5.10 9.88 -23.01
N GLY A 153 6.05 10.59 -22.40
CA GLY A 153 6.23 10.60 -20.95
C GLY A 153 4.98 11.11 -20.21
N ILE A 154 4.27 12.09 -20.76
CA ILE A 154 2.99 12.58 -20.21
C ILE A 154 1.93 11.49 -20.31
N ILE A 155 1.80 10.84 -21.47
CA ILE A 155 0.80 9.78 -21.67
C ILE A 155 1.07 8.62 -20.71
N TYR A 156 2.30 8.10 -20.66
CA TYR A 156 2.64 6.99 -19.77
C TYR A 156 2.55 7.35 -18.29
N GLY A 157 3.10 8.50 -17.90
CA GLY A 157 3.04 8.98 -16.51
C GLY A 157 1.59 9.23 -16.10
N GLY A 158 0.78 9.80 -16.99
CA GLY A 158 -0.66 9.98 -16.82
C GLY A 158 -1.39 8.66 -16.62
N CYS A 159 -1.22 7.69 -17.51
CA CYS A 159 -1.82 6.36 -17.38
C CYS A 159 -1.41 5.65 -16.09
N LEU A 160 -0.11 5.67 -15.74
CA LEU A 160 0.38 5.02 -14.52
C LEU A 160 -0.18 5.70 -13.27
N SER A 161 -0.18 7.04 -13.25
CA SER A 161 -0.76 7.80 -12.14
C SER A 161 -2.26 7.54 -11.98
N ALA A 162 -3.00 7.42 -13.09
CA ALA A 162 -4.42 7.07 -13.07
C ALA A 162 -4.66 5.67 -12.52
N ILE A 163 -3.84 4.68 -12.89
CA ILE A 163 -3.94 3.31 -12.37
C ILE A 163 -3.66 3.29 -10.86
N ILE A 164 -2.60 3.98 -10.41
CA ILE A 164 -2.25 4.06 -8.98
C ILE A 164 -3.36 4.75 -8.19
N LEU A 165 -3.85 5.90 -8.67
CA LEU A 165 -4.93 6.64 -8.02
C LEU A 165 -6.21 5.80 -7.95
N MET A 166 -6.58 5.14 -9.04
CA MET A 166 -7.75 4.26 -9.05
C MET A 166 -7.56 3.09 -8.07
N SER A 167 -6.37 2.49 -8.01
CA SER A 167 -6.08 1.40 -7.08
C SER A 167 -6.19 1.85 -5.62
N ILE A 168 -5.70 3.04 -5.27
CA ILE A 168 -5.81 3.61 -3.92
C ILE A 168 -7.28 3.88 -3.57
N ILE A 169 -8.05 4.47 -4.48
CA ILE A 169 -9.48 4.77 -4.26
C ILE A 169 -10.27 3.48 -4.02
N LEU A 170 -10.06 2.48 -4.87
CA LEU A 170 -10.70 1.17 -4.73
C LEU A 170 -10.28 0.45 -3.44
N ALA A 171 -9.01 0.56 -3.03
CA ALA A 171 -8.53 -0.06 -1.80
C ALA A 171 -9.12 0.56 -0.53
N ILE A 172 -9.45 1.86 -0.54
CA ILE A 172 -9.99 2.57 0.63
C ILE A 172 -11.51 2.39 0.73
N GLY A 173 -12.20 2.39 -0.41
CA GLY A 173 -13.67 2.40 -0.42
C GLY A 173 -14.33 1.10 -0.79
N GLY A 174 -13.64 0.22 -1.51
CA GLY A 174 -14.21 -1.01 -2.02
C GLY A 174 -14.35 -2.06 -0.91
N PRO A 175 -15.47 -2.79 -0.84
CA PRO A 175 -15.54 -3.98 0.00
C PRO A 175 -14.49 -4.99 -0.45
N THR A 176 -13.81 -5.63 0.49
CA THR A 176 -12.95 -6.78 0.19
C THR A 176 -13.82 -7.95 -0.25
N ILE A 177 -13.84 -8.20 -1.55
CA ILE A 177 -14.67 -9.24 -2.18
C ILE A 177 -13.89 -10.50 -2.55
N LEU A 178 -12.56 -10.46 -2.46
CA LEU A 178 -11.70 -11.58 -2.85
C LEU A 178 -11.57 -12.58 -1.70
N PHE A 179 -11.70 -13.85 -2.04
CA PHE A 179 -11.71 -14.96 -1.08
C PHE A 179 -10.42 -15.02 -0.25
N ASP A 180 -9.27 -14.85 -0.87
CA ASP A 180 -7.96 -14.80 -0.20
C ASP A 180 -7.86 -13.68 0.84
N SER A 181 -8.30 -12.48 0.45
CA SER A 181 -8.34 -11.31 1.32
C SER A 181 -9.17 -11.57 2.58
N LEU A 182 -10.34 -12.17 2.41
CA LEU A 182 -11.26 -12.45 3.52
C LEU A 182 -10.77 -13.59 4.40
N VAL A 183 -10.29 -14.68 3.80
CA VAL A 183 -10.02 -15.93 4.53
C VAL A 183 -8.75 -15.87 5.36
N TYR A 184 -7.72 -15.15 4.92
CA TYR A 184 -6.46 -15.12 5.67
C TYR A 184 -5.81 -13.75 5.79
N HIS A 185 -5.89 -12.86 4.80
CA HIS A 185 -5.28 -11.53 4.95
C HIS A 185 -6.03 -10.60 5.91
N LEU A 186 -7.32 -10.85 6.18
CA LEU A 186 -8.08 -10.13 7.20
C LEU A 186 -8.37 -11.00 8.43
N ALA A 187 -8.73 -12.27 8.25
CA ALA A 187 -9.09 -13.14 9.36
C ALA A 187 -7.92 -13.46 10.30
N ILE A 188 -6.72 -13.76 9.77
CA ILE A 188 -5.55 -14.04 10.63
C ILE A 188 -5.19 -12.80 11.45
N PRO A 189 -5.02 -11.59 10.84
CA PRO A 189 -4.79 -10.38 11.61
C PRO A 189 -5.87 -10.10 12.65
N ASP A 190 -7.15 -10.24 12.32
CA ASP A 190 -8.24 -10.03 13.26
C ASP A 190 -8.16 -10.96 14.48
N ILE A 191 -7.85 -12.25 14.25
CA ILE A 191 -7.64 -13.22 15.34
C ILE A 191 -6.45 -12.80 16.21
N TYR A 192 -5.32 -12.39 15.62
CA TYR A 192 -4.16 -11.95 16.41
C TYR A 192 -4.46 -10.68 17.21
N ILE A 193 -5.16 -9.71 16.62
CA ILE A 193 -5.56 -8.47 17.30
C ILE A 193 -6.48 -8.78 18.49
N LYS A 194 -7.47 -9.66 18.31
CA LYS A 194 -8.40 -10.08 19.37
C LYS A 194 -7.71 -10.80 20.53
N ASN A 195 -6.60 -11.50 20.26
CA ASN A 195 -5.79 -12.17 21.27
C ASN A 195 -4.65 -11.30 21.82
N HIS A 196 -4.52 -10.04 21.35
CA HIS A 196 -3.39 -9.15 21.61
C HIS A 196 -2.02 -9.72 21.19
N GLY A 197 -1.96 -10.84 20.48
CA GLY A 197 -0.72 -11.55 20.18
C GLY A 197 -0.88 -12.63 19.13
N ILE A 198 0.25 -13.20 18.72
CA ILE A 198 0.28 -14.28 17.74
C ILE A 198 -0.12 -15.58 18.43
N VAL A 199 -1.22 -16.17 17.96
CA VAL A 199 -1.75 -17.44 18.48
C VAL A 199 -1.73 -18.53 17.42
N ASN A 200 -1.66 -19.79 17.84
CA ASN A 200 -1.83 -20.89 16.92
C ASN A 200 -3.29 -20.96 16.42
N ILE A 201 -3.47 -21.09 15.10
CA ILE A 201 -4.78 -21.22 14.45
C ILE A 201 -4.84 -22.57 13.72
N PRO A 202 -5.20 -23.67 14.42
CA PRO A 202 -5.02 -25.03 13.89
C PRO A 202 -5.85 -25.34 12.63
N HIS A 203 -6.98 -24.65 12.47
CA HIS A 203 -7.92 -24.85 11.37
C HIS A 203 -7.60 -24.00 10.14
N LEU A 204 -6.60 -23.11 10.21
CA LEU A 204 -6.24 -22.20 9.12
C LEU A 204 -4.76 -22.38 8.75
N VAL A 205 -4.50 -23.26 7.78
CA VAL A 205 -3.13 -23.60 7.36
C VAL A 205 -2.29 -22.38 6.95
N PHE A 206 -2.93 -21.35 6.39
CA PHE A 206 -2.31 -20.10 5.96
C PHE A 206 -1.65 -19.33 7.11
N ALA A 207 -2.06 -19.55 8.37
CA ALA A 207 -1.41 -18.97 9.54
C ALA A 207 0.04 -19.47 9.76
N ASN A 208 0.45 -20.53 9.05
CA ASN A 208 1.80 -21.08 9.11
C ASN A 208 2.67 -20.67 7.90
N TYR A 209 2.15 -19.83 6.99
CA TYR A 209 2.91 -19.29 5.86
C TYR A 209 3.70 -18.05 6.28
N PRO A 210 4.64 -17.56 5.45
CA PRO A 210 5.36 -16.32 5.75
C PRO A 210 4.40 -15.15 6.02
N LEU A 211 4.39 -14.66 7.27
CA LEU A 211 3.38 -13.73 7.79
C LEU A 211 3.65 -12.25 7.46
N ASN A 212 4.58 -11.93 6.55
CA ASN A 212 5.02 -10.55 6.36
C ASN A 212 3.86 -9.62 5.98
N THR A 213 3.02 -10.09 5.06
CA THR A 213 1.85 -9.35 4.62
C THR A 213 0.84 -9.22 5.76
N GLU A 214 0.55 -10.32 6.45
CA GLU A 214 -0.39 -10.40 7.57
C GLU A 214 0.01 -9.45 8.71
N MET A 215 1.31 -9.29 8.99
CA MET A 215 1.80 -8.35 9.99
C MET A 215 1.61 -6.88 9.58
N LEU A 216 1.69 -6.57 8.29
CA LEU A 216 1.31 -5.24 7.79
C LEU A 216 -0.21 -5.02 7.86
N PHE A 217 -1.01 -6.06 7.65
CA PHE A 217 -2.46 -5.99 7.86
C PHE A 217 -2.80 -5.80 9.35
N VAL A 218 -2.15 -6.49 10.29
CA VAL A 218 -2.31 -6.27 11.74
C VAL A 218 -2.06 -4.80 12.08
N LEU A 219 -0.93 -4.25 11.62
CA LEU A 219 -0.57 -2.85 11.82
C LEU A 219 -1.65 -1.91 11.26
N ALA A 220 -2.06 -2.11 10.01
CA ALA A 220 -3.03 -1.26 9.33
C ALA A 220 -4.43 -1.35 9.98
N MET A 221 -4.88 -2.54 10.35
CA MET A 221 -6.18 -2.78 10.98
C MET A 221 -6.25 -2.17 12.36
N ILE A 222 -5.20 -2.30 13.18
CA ILE A 222 -5.14 -1.65 14.50
C ILE A 222 -5.24 -0.13 14.33
N LEU A 223 -4.42 0.48 13.47
CA LEU A 223 -4.39 1.93 13.29
C LEU A 223 -5.67 2.48 12.66
N GLY A 224 -6.25 1.73 11.72
CA GLY A 224 -7.50 2.09 11.05
C GLY A 224 -8.76 1.78 11.87
N GLY A 225 -8.63 1.09 13.02
CA GLY A 225 -9.77 0.66 13.83
C GLY A 225 -10.68 -0.35 13.14
N ILE A 226 -10.14 -1.14 12.21
CA ILE A 226 -10.90 -2.12 11.43
C ILE A 226 -10.87 -3.47 12.16
N HIS A 227 -12.06 -4.03 12.41
CA HIS A 227 -12.25 -5.37 12.95
C HIS A 227 -13.32 -6.11 12.15
N LEU A 228 -13.18 -7.42 12.00
CA LEU A 228 -14.21 -8.22 11.37
C LEU A 228 -15.41 -8.39 12.33
N PRO A 229 -16.66 -8.33 11.82
CA PRO A 229 -17.84 -8.61 12.65
C PRO A 229 -17.73 -10.02 13.26
N ASN A 230 -18.19 -10.14 14.50
CA ASN A 230 -18.20 -11.40 15.26
C ASN A 230 -19.17 -12.43 14.68
#